data_AF-A0A182KDX8-F1
#
_entry.id   AF-A0A182KDX8-F1
#
_cell.length_a   1.000
_cell.length_b   1.000
_cell.length_c   1.000
_cell.angle_alpha   90.00
_cell.angle_beta   90.00
_cell.angle_gamma   90.00
#
_symmetry.space_group_name_H-M   'P 1'
#
loop_
_entity.id
_entity.type
_entity.pdbx_description
1 polymer ?
#
loop_
_entity_poly.entity_id
_entity_poly.type
_entity_poly.pdbx_seq_one_letter_code
_entity_poly.pdbx_strand_id
1 'polypeptide(L)' 'MSADAELSTILNRRQQINEALDNGQSVKPTFKVVNIYTEFHEFSRKEIKDYQATFSK' A
#
# COMPACT_ATOMS: atom_id res chain seq x y z
N MET A 1 2.42 -9.27 -13.35
CA MET A 1 1.06 -9.20 -12.76
C MET A 1 0.23 -8.31 -13.66
N SER A 2 -1.03 -8.67 -13.95
CA SER A 2 -1.85 -7.86 -14.87
C SER A 2 -2.35 -6.61 -14.13
N ALA A 3 -2.05 -5.43 -14.66
CA ALA A 3 -2.45 -4.13 -14.09
C ALA A 3 -3.96 -4.06 -13.77
N ASP A 4 -4.78 -4.80 -14.52
CA ASP A 4 -6.23 -4.89 -14.33
C ASP A 4 -6.64 -5.51 -12.98
N ALA A 5 -5.88 -6.49 -12.49
CA ALA A 5 -6.19 -7.17 -11.22
C ALA A 5 -5.93 -6.23 -10.02
N GLU A 6 -4.87 -5.45 -10.09
CA GLU A 6 -4.53 -4.44 -9.09
C GLU A 6 -5.56 -3.30 -9.10
N LEU A 7 -5.92 -2.82 -10.30
CA LEU A 7 -6.92 -1.75 -10.45
C LEU A 7 -8.29 -2.18 -9.93
N SER A 8 -8.74 -3.39 -10.26
CA SER A 8 -10.03 -3.94 -9.79
C SER A 8 -10.06 -4.03 -8.25
N THR A 9 -8.94 -4.45 -7.65
CA THR A 9 -8.82 -4.53 -6.19
C THR A 9 -8.92 -3.15 -5.54
N ILE A 10 -8.30 -2.13 -6.12
CA ILE A 10 -8.34 -0.75 -5.63
C ILE A 10 -9.76 -0.18 -5.73
N LEU A 11 -10.45 -0.39 -6.86
CA LEU A 11 -11.80 0.12 -7.09
C LEU A 11 -12.81 -0.51 -6.13
N ASN A 12 -12.77 -1.83 -5.94
CA ASN A 12 -13.62 -2.53 -4.97
C ASN A 12 -13.42 -2.00 -3.55
N ARG A 13 -12.15 -1.78 -3.16
CA ARG A 13 -11.86 -1.20 -1.83
C ARG A 13 -12.42 0.21 -1.69
N ARG A 14 -12.35 1.06 -2.74
CA ARG A 14 -12.94 2.41 -2.70
C ARG A 14 -14.45 2.37 -2.54
N GLN A 15 -15.13 1.48 -3.25
CA GLN A 15 -16.58 1.34 -3.14
C GLN A 15 -17.00 0.95 -1.71
N GLN A 16 -16.33 -0.04 -1.10
CA GLN A 16 -16.59 -0.45 0.29
C GLN A 16 -16.39 0.69 1.30
N ILE A 17 -15.38 1.53 1.09
CA ILE A 17 -15.11 2.69 1.93
C ILE A 17 -16.24 3.71 1.81
N ASN A 18 -16.68 4.02 0.59
CA ASN A 18 -17.76 4.97 0.36
C ASN A 18 -19.07 4.47 0.99
N GLU A 19 -19.43 3.20 0.76
CA GLU A 19 -20.61 2.59 1.38
C GLU A 19 -20.54 2.62 2.91
N ALA A 20 -19.38 2.32 3.50
CA ALA A 20 -19.20 2.40 4.95
C ALA A 20 -19.38 3.84 5.48
N LEU A 21 -18.84 4.83 4.78
CA LEU A 21 -18.97 6.25 5.14
C LEU A 21 -20.42 6.74 4.99
N ASP A 22 -21.11 6.36 3.91
CA ASP A 22 -22.52 6.71 3.67
C ASP A 22 -23.44 6.11 4.76
N ASN A 23 -23.09 4.93 5.27
CA ASN A 23 -23.78 4.28 6.40
C ASN A 23 -23.34 4.83 7.78
N GLY A 24 -22.52 5.89 7.83
CA GLY A 24 -22.06 6.52 9.07
C GLY A 24 -21.02 5.71 9.86
N GLN A 25 -20.39 4.70 9.25
CA GLN A 25 -19.36 3.87 9.88
C GLN A 25 -17.98 4.53 9.78
N SER A 26 -17.17 4.37 10.82
CA SER A 26 -15.77 4.84 10.80
C SER A 26 -14.90 3.91 9.96
N VAL A 27 -14.29 4.44 8.91
CA VAL A 27 -13.33 3.69 8.08
C VAL A 27 -11.93 3.80 8.68
N LYS A 28 -11.36 2.68 9.12
CA LYS A 28 -9.98 2.64 9.61
C LYS A 28 -8.98 2.55 8.44
N PRO A 29 -7.86 3.29 8.48
CA PRO A 29 -6.77 3.10 7.53
C PRO A 29 -6.26 1.66 7.59
N THR A 30 -6.23 0.98 6.45
CA THR A 30 -5.64 -0.36 6.34
C THR A 30 -4.29 -0.22 5.65
N PHE A 31 -3.21 -0.50 6.36
CA PHE A 31 -1.87 -0.60 5.78
C PHE A 31 -1.62 -2.05 5.40
N LYS A 32 -1.16 -2.30 4.17
CA LYS A 32 -0.62 -3.61 3.82
C LYS A 32 0.79 -3.70 4.37
N VAL A 33 1.05 -4.73 5.18
CA VAL A 33 2.42 -5.08 5.57
C VAL A 33 3.03 -5.83 4.40
N VAL A 34 3.91 -5.16 3.66
CA VAL A 34 4.66 -5.75 2.54
C VAL A 34 6.13 -5.82 2.87
N ASN A 35 6.82 -6.81 2.31
CA ASN A 35 8.27 -6.89 2.42
C ASN A 35 8.90 -5.84 1.49
N ILE A 36 9.63 -4.90 2.07
CA ILE A 36 10.26 -3.78 1.36
C ILE A 36 11.17 -4.28 0.24
N TYR A 37 11.88 -5.40 0.45
CA TYR A 37 12.80 -5.96 -0.54
C TYR A 37 12.09 -6.61 -1.74
N THR A 38 10.81 -6.97 -1.61
CA THR A 38 10.02 -7.53 -2.73
C THR A 38 9.26 -6.45 -3.48
N GLU A 39 8.85 -5.39 -2.77
CA GLU A 39 8.15 -4.25 -3.38
C GLU A 39 9.10 -3.39 -4.21
N PHE A 40 10.30 -3.14 -3.71
CA PHE A 40 11.29 -2.27 -4.34
C PHE A 40 12.44 -3.09 -4.95
N HIS A 41 12.13 -3.88 -5.97
CA HIS A 41 13.12 -4.71 -6.64
C HIS A 41 14.12 -3.91 -7.50
N GLU A 42 13.81 -2.63 -7.79
CA GLU A 42 14.71 -1.69 -8.46
C GLU A 42 15.88 -1.23 -7.59
N PHE A 43 15.82 -1.41 -6.26
CA PHE A 43 16.89 -1.04 -5.35
C PHE A 43 17.59 -2.28 -4.78
N SER A 44 18.91 -2.19 -4.67
CA SER A 44 19.67 -3.17 -3.92
C SER A 44 19.33 -3.10 -2.43
N ARG A 45 19.54 -4.22 -1.71
CA ARG A 45 19.38 -4.26 -0.25
C ARG A 45 20.24 -3.23 0.48
N LYS A 46 21.38 -2.85 -0.11
CA LYS A 46 22.27 -1.83 0.45
C LYS A 46 21.65 -0.44 0.32
N GLU A 47 21.16 -0.09 -0.86
CA GLU A 47 20.49 1.20 -1.10
C GLU A 47 19.26 1.37 -0.22
N ILE A 48 18.43 0.33 -0.08
CA ILE A 48 17.25 0.36 0.80
C ILE A 48 17.65 0.69 2.25
N LYS A 49 18.74 0.11 2.76
CA LYS A 49 19.25 0.41 4.10
C LYS A 49 19.83 1.81 4.23
N ASP A 50 20.58 2.26 3.22
CA ASP A 50 21.17 3.59 3.20
C ASP A 50 20.07 4.68 3.16
N TYR A 51 18.97 4.45 2.43
CA TYR A 51 17.77 5.28 2.48
C TYR A 51 17.09 5.22 3.85
N GLN A 52 16.89 4.04 4.42
CA GLN A 52 16.28 3.89 5.76
C GLN A 52 17.04 4.72 6.81
N ALA A 53 18.38 4.71 6.77
CA ALA A 53 19.21 5.51 7.67
C ALA A 53 19.06 7.01 7.44
N THR A 54 18.90 7.43 6.18
CA THR A 54 18.71 8.85 5.81
C THR A 54 17.36 9.38 6.28
N PHE A 55 16.29 8.60 6.12
CA PHE A 55 14.92 9.00 6.49
C PHE A 55 14.57 8.77 7.97
N SER A 56 15.40 8.03 8.73
CA SER A 56 15.22 7.85 10.18
C SER A 56 15.86 8.98 11.01
N LYS A 57 16.25 10.08 10.37
CA LYS A 57 16.87 11.25 10.98
C LYS A 57 15.88 12.40 11.05
#